data_AF-A0A6L5I1Z7-F1
#
_entry.id   AF-A0A6L5I1Z7-F1
#
_cell.length_a   1.000
_cell.length_b   1.000
_cell.length_c   1.000
_cell.angle_alpha   90.00
_cell.angle_beta   90.00
_cell.angle_gamma   90.00
#
_symmetry.space_group_name_H-M   'P 1'
#
loop_
_entity.id
_entity.type
_entity.pdbx_description
1 polymer ?
#
loop_
_entity_poly.entity_id
_entity_poly.type
_entity_poly.pdbx_seq_one_letter_code
_entity_poly.pdbx_strand_id
1 'polypeptide(L)'
;LLAGIVLRALGDAFAPQRGRLWHWDSMQPGVALISDVSLGMFLTMALMGLQFWTLQPLLGFIGVAMAMQILLAVAFIVLVVFRCMGRDYEAAVVCAGFGGITLGSTATAIANMSAVTREHGNAPRAFIVVPLVCGFFIDLINALVIGLMAA
;
A
#
# COMPACT_ATOMS: atom_id res chain seq x y z
N LEU A 1 3.53 8.11 8.67
CA LEU A 1 2.80 7.54 9.84
C LEU A 1 3.14 8.27 11.14
N LEU A 2 4.37 8.22 11.65
CA LEU A 2 4.75 8.88 12.92
C LEU A 2 4.45 10.38 12.96
N ALA A 3 4.82 11.12 11.92
CA ALA A 3 4.51 12.55 11.82
C ALA A 3 3.00 12.83 11.90
N GLY A 4 2.16 11.98 11.30
CA GLY A 4 0.69 12.10 11.38
C GLY A 4 0.12 11.75 12.75
N ILE A 5 0.69 10.74 13.43
CA ILE A 5 0.33 10.39 14.82
C ILE A 5 0.70 11.54 15.76
N VAL A 6 1.88 12.14 15.57
CA VAL A 6 2.35 13.30 16.34
C VAL A 6 1.52 14.53 16.04
N LEU A 7 1.18 14.81 14.78
CA LEU A 7 0.30 15.92 14.40
C LEU A 7 -1.08 15.78 15.06
N ARG A 8 -1.60 14.55 15.13
CA ARG A 8 -2.88 14.24 15.78
C ARG A 8 -2.79 14.43 17.30
N ALA A 9 -1.74 13.91 17.93
CA ALA A 9 -1.52 14.07 19.37
C ALA A 9 -1.32 15.55 19.78
N LEU A 10 -0.60 16.32 18.97
CA LEU A 10 -0.41 17.76 19.19
C LEU A 10 -1.69 18.55 18.91
N GLY A 11 -2.41 18.23 17.83
CA GLY A 11 -3.71 18.86 17.53
C GLY A 11 -4.73 18.64 18.66
N ASP A 12 -4.80 17.42 19.20
CA ASP A 12 -5.68 17.08 20.32
C ASP A 12 -5.24 17.78 21.63
N ALA A 13 -3.94 18.03 21.81
CA ALA A 13 -3.42 18.76 22.98
C ALA A 13 -3.69 20.28 22.91
N PHE A 14 -3.72 20.87 21.71
CA PHE A 14 -3.92 22.30 21.53
C PHE A 14 -5.39 22.73 21.42
N ALA A 15 -6.34 21.85 21.10
CA ALA A 15 -7.74 22.19 20.89
C ALA A 15 -8.74 21.22 21.57
N PRO A 16 -8.95 21.32 22.90
CA PRO A 16 -9.82 20.40 23.65
C PRO A 16 -11.34 20.58 23.37
N GLN A 17 -11.79 21.60 22.61
CA GLN A 17 -13.21 21.84 22.29
C GLN A 17 -13.71 21.15 20.99
N ARG A 18 -13.48 19.84 20.98
CA ARG A 18 -14.18 18.66 20.40
C ARG A 18 -15.31 18.70 19.33
N GLY A 19 -15.94 19.80 18.94
CA GLY A 19 -17.30 19.69 18.34
C GLY A 19 -17.49 19.99 16.86
N ARG A 20 -16.79 20.99 16.30
CA ARG A 20 -17.31 21.70 15.11
C ARG A 20 -16.36 21.81 13.92
N LEU A 21 -15.06 21.74 14.16
CA LEU A 21 -14.04 21.98 13.12
C LEU A 21 -13.52 20.70 12.45
N TRP A 22 -13.68 19.55 13.11
CA TRP A 22 -13.10 18.27 12.67
C TRP A 22 -14.17 17.19 12.48
N HIS A 23 -15.07 17.42 11.53
CA HIS A 23 -16.04 16.42 11.11
C HIS A 23 -15.33 15.40 10.21
N TRP A 24 -14.74 14.37 10.82
CA TRP A 24 -13.99 13.31 10.13
C TRP A 24 -14.79 12.70 8.96
N ASP A 25 -16.09 12.48 9.15
CA ASP A 25 -16.96 11.92 8.12
C ASP A 25 -17.11 12.85 6.90
N SER A 26 -17.12 14.17 7.10
CA SER A 26 -17.19 15.12 5.97
C SER A 26 -15.82 15.38 5.33
N MET A 27 -14.72 15.08 6.04
CA MET A 27 -13.34 15.27 5.55
C MET A 27 -12.81 14.05 4.78
N GLN A 28 -13.32 12.85 5.07
CA GLN A 28 -12.92 11.61 4.39
C GLN A 28 -12.95 11.73 2.85
N PRO A 29 -14.01 12.27 2.21
CA PRO A 29 -14.03 12.44 0.76
C PRO A 29 -12.96 13.39 0.25
N GLY A 30 -12.73 14.51 0.95
CA GLY A 30 -11.71 15.50 0.56
C GLY A 30 -10.28 14.93 0.66
N VAL A 31 -10.00 14.19 1.74
CA VAL A 31 -8.71 13.52 1.95
C VAL A 31 -8.49 12.43 0.89
N ALA A 32 -9.52 11.66 0.54
CA ALA A 32 -9.43 10.66 -0.52
C ALA A 32 -9.08 11.28 -1.88
N LEU A 33 -9.74 12.38 -2.26
CA LEU A 33 -9.44 13.10 -3.50
C LEU A 33 -8.00 13.63 -3.55
N ILE A 34 -7.52 14.21 -2.45
CA ILE A 34 -6.14 14.69 -2.35
C ILE A 34 -5.14 13.54 -2.48
N SER A 35 -5.45 12.38 -1.87
CA SER A 35 -4.64 11.16 -1.98
C SER A 35 -4.57 10.67 -3.42
N ASP A 36 -5.69 10.59 -4.12
CA ASP A 36 -5.74 10.14 -5.52
C ASP A 36 -4.97 11.07 -6.45
N VAL A 37 -5.13 12.39 -6.28
CA VAL A 37 -4.42 13.40 -7.09
C VAL A 37 -2.91 13.36 -6.81
N SER A 38 -2.52 13.21 -5.54
CA SER A 38 -1.11 13.13 -5.13
C SER A 38 -0.46 11.84 -5.65
N LEU A 39 -1.17 10.70 -5.59
CA LEU A 39 -0.71 9.42 -6.15
C LEU A 39 -0.53 9.51 -7.67
N GLY A 40 -1.48 10.13 -8.38
CA GLY A 40 -1.40 10.36 -9.82
C GLY A 40 -0.21 11.23 -10.22
N MET A 41 0.05 12.32 -9.47
CA MET A 41 1.21 13.18 -9.71
C MET A 41 2.54 12.45 -9.43
N PHE A 42 2.61 11.66 -8.35
CA PHE A 42 3.79 10.85 -8.03
C PHE A 42 4.11 9.86 -9.17
N LEU A 43 3.10 9.13 -9.65
CA LEU A 43 3.27 8.18 -10.74
C LEU A 43 3.72 8.89 -12.03
N THR A 44 3.14 10.04 -12.35
CA THR A 44 3.51 10.83 -13.54
C THR A 44 4.96 11.29 -13.47
N MET A 45 5.41 11.78 -12.31
CA MET A 45 6.80 12.18 -12.08
C MET A 45 7.76 10.99 -12.23
N ALA A 46 7.42 9.84 -11.64
CA ALA A 46 8.23 8.63 -11.75
C ALA A 46 8.38 8.17 -13.21
N LEU A 47 7.31 8.25 -14.01
CA LEU A 47 7.33 7.87 -15.42
C LEU A 47 8.13 8.85 -16.29
N MET A 48 8.03 10.17 -16.03
CA MET A 48 8.79 11.17 -16.79
C MET A 48 10.31 11.07 -16.57
N GLY A 49 10.75 10.62 -15.40
CA GLY A 49 12.17 10.41 -15.11
C GLY A 49 12.78 9.17 -15.76
N LEU A 50 11.95 8.29 -16.34
CA LEU A 50 12.39 6.99 -16.82
C LEU A 50 12.97 7.09 -18.23
N GLN A 51 14.29 7.06 -18.32
CA GLN A 51 15.01 7.07 -19.59
C GLN A 51 15.07 5.67 -20.19
N PHE A 52 13.99 5.22 -20.83
CA PHE A 52 13.91 3.89 -21.44
C PHE A 52 15.07 3.59 -22.40
N TRP A 53 15.60 4.62 -23.06
CA TRP A 53 16.73 4.49 -23.99
C TRP A 53 18.07 4.19 -23.31
N THR A 54 18.33 4.69 -22.09
CA THR A 54 19.57 4.37 -21.35
C THR A 54 19.52 2.98 -20.71
N LEU A 55 18.31 2.44 -20.52
CA LEU A 55 18.07 1.11 -19.98
C LEU A 55 18.07 0.00 -21.03
N GLN A 56 18.15 0.33 -22.33
CA GLN A 56 18.17 -0.66 -23.42
C GLN A 56 19.06 -1.88 -23.19
N PRO A 57 20.34 -1.76 -22.76
CA PRO A 57 21.18 -2.92 -22.52
C PRO A 57 20.74 -3.75 -21.30
N LEU A 58 20.01 -3.17 -20.36
CA LEU A 58 19.50 -3.85 -19.15
C LEU A 58 18.03 -4.29 -19.27
N LEU A 59 17.29 -3.87 -20.30
CA LEU A 59 15.87 -4.18 -20.46
C LEU A 59 15.59 -5.68 -20.42
N GLY A 60 16.47 -6.50 -21.02
CA GLY A 60 16.34 -7.95 -20.96
C GLY A 60 16.41 -8.50 -19.53
N PHE A 61 17.39 -8.05 -18.75
CA PHE A 61 17.56 -8.47 -17.36
C PHE A 61 16.41 -7.99 -16.47
N ILE A 62 16.05 -6.70 -16.57
CA ILE A 62 14.95 -6.10 -15.79
C ILE A 62 13.63 -6.79 -16.14
N GLY A 63 13.36 -7.01 -17.44
CA GLY A 63 12.14 -7.66 -17.90
C GLY A 63 11.99 -9.08 -17.37
N VAL A 64 13.06 -9.89 -17.42
CA VAL A 64 13.04 -11.26 -16.87
C VAL A 64 12.89 -11.24 -15.35
N ALA A 65 13.61 -10.36 -14.66
CA ALA A 65 13.51 -10.23 -13.20
C ALA A 65 12.09 -9.83 -12.76
N MET A 66 11.47 -8.85 -13.43
CA MET A 66 10.10 -8.44 -13.15
C MET A 66 9.09 -9.54 -13.47
N ALA A 67 9.25 -10.24 -14.60
CA ALA A 67 8.37 -11.35 -14.97
C ALA A 67 8.46 -12.49 -13.93
N MET A 68 9.68 -12.86 -13.52
CA MET A 68 9.90 -13.84 -12.47
C MET A 68 9.29 -13.38 -11.14
N GLN A 69 9.51 -12.12 -10.74
CA GLN A 69 8.94 -11.54 -9.53
C GLN A 69 7.40 -11.59 -9.55
N ILE A 70 6.77 -11.17 -10.65
CA ILE A 70 5.31 -11.20 -10.80
C ILE A 70 4.79 -12.64 -10.71
N LEU A 71 5.43 -13.58 -11.41
CA LEU A 71 5.04 -14.99 -11.38
C LEU A 71 5.14 -15.58 -9.97
N LEU A 72 6.25 -15.36 -9.28
CA LEU A 72 6.46 -15.84 -7.91
C LEU A 72 5.47 -15.19 -6.94
N ALA A 73 5.23 -13.88 -7.07
CA ALA A 73 4.28 -13.16 -6.23
C ALA A 73 2.86 -13.71 -6.43
N VAL A 74 2.41 -13.85 -7.69
CA VAL A 74 1.08 -14.39 -8.00
C VAL A 74 0.94 -15.83 -7.52
N ALA A 75 1.95 -16.68 -7.77
CA ALA A 75 1.95 -18.06 -7.30
C ALA A 75 1.85 -18.11 -5.76
N PHE A 76 2.62 -17.30 -5.05
CA PHE A 76 2.59 -17.23 -3.60
C PHE A 76 1.24 -16.74 -3.06
N ILE A 77 0.69 -15.68 -3.66
CA ILE A 77 -0.61 -15.12 -3.27
C ILE A 77 -1.72 -16.16 -3.45
N VAL A 78 -1.76 -16.85 -4.59
CA VAL A 78 -2.84 -17.81 -4.89
C VAL A 78 -2.67 -19.13 -4.13
N LEU A 79 -1.45 -19.65 -4.03
CA LEU A 79 -1.22 -20.96 -3.42
C LEU A 79 -1.14 -20.90 -1.90
N VAL A 80 -0.57 -19.83 -1.34
CA VAL A 80 -0.33 -19.70 0.10
C VAL A 80 -1.33 -18.73 0.72
N VAL A 81 -1.34 -17.46 0.30
CA VAL A 81 -2.13 -16.41 0.99
C VAL A 81 -3.63 -16.70 0.91
N PHE A 82 -4.15 -16.95 -0.29
CA PHE A 82 -5.57 -17.25 -0.49
C PHE A 82 -6.01 -18.53 0.23
N ARG A 83 -5.12 -19.53 0.30
CA ARG A 83 -5.39 -20.80 0.98
C ARG A 83 -5.40 -20.65 2.50
N CYS A 84 -4.42 -19.93 3.06
CA CYS A 84 -4.27 -19.73 4.50
C CYS A 84 -5.36 -18.83 5.07
N MET A 85 -5.90 -17.88 4.30
CA MET A 85 -6.97 -16.97 4.74
C MET A 85 -8.39 -17.57 4.68
N GLY A 86 -8.54 -18.87 4.40
CA GLY A 86 -9.86 -19.53 4.44
C GLY A 86 -10.66 -19.47 3.14
N ARG A 87 -10.13 -18.87 2.06
CA ARG A 87 -10.76 -18.73 0.73
C ARG A 87 -12.06 -17.91 0.70
N ASP A 88 -12.25 -17.01 1.65
CA ASP A 88 -13.41 -16.11 1.70
C ASP A 88 -13.21 -14.84 0.85
N TYR A 89 -14.26 -14.03 0.71
CA TYR A 89 -14.19 -12.74 0.02
C TYR A 89 -13.12 -11.80 0.62
N GLU A 90 -12.98 -11.76 1.94
CA GLU A 90 -11.91 -10.99 2.59
C GLU A 90 -10.52 -11.50 2.19
N ALA A 91 -10.35 -12.81 1.95
CA ALA A 91 -9.10 -13.38 1.43
C ALA A 91 -8.79 -12.86 0.03
N ALA A 92 -9.81 -12.75 -0.85
CA ALA A 92 -9.64 -12.20 -2.18
C ALA A 92 -9.23 -10.72 -2.15
N VAL A 93 -9.83 -9.92 -1.27
CA VAL A 93 -9.45 -8.50 -1.09
C VAL A 93 -8.02 -8.38 -0.54
N VAL A 94 -7.65 -9.21 0.44
CA VAL A 94 -6.27 -9.24 0.95
C VAL A 94 -5.29 -9.64 -0.15
N CYS A 95 -5.62 -10.62 -0.98
CA CYS A 95 -4.79 -11.02 -2.13
C CYS A 95 -4.60 -9.87 -3.13
N ALA A 96 -5.65 -9.12 -3.42
CA ALA A 96 -5.58 -7.94 -4.31
C ALA A 96 -4.66 -6.84 -3.75
N GLY A 97 -4.74 -6.58 -2.44
CA GLY A 97 -3.82 -5.65 -1.80
C GLY A 97 -2.40 -6.19 -1.69
N PHE A 98 -2.22 -7.48 -1.37
CA PHE A 98 -0.91 -8.10 -1.29
C PHE A 98 -0.16 -7.99 -2.63
N GLY A 99 -0.84 -8.26 -3.74
CA GLY A 99 -0.29 -8.05 -5.08
C GLY A 99 0.13 -6.59 -5.32
N GLY A 100 -0.66 -5.63 -4.83
CA GLY A 100 -0.34 -4.21 -4.90
C GLY A 100 0.89 -3.81 -4.07
N ILE A 101 1.13 -4.43 -2.92
CA ILE A 101 2.34 -4.19 -2.10
C ILE A 101 3.56 -4.84 -2.74
N THR A 102 3.46 -6.11 -3.16
CA THR A 102 4.61 -6.86 -3.68
C THR A 102 5.13 -6.31 -5.00
N LEU A 103 4.27 -5.68 -5.81
CA LEU A 103 4.66 -5.11 -7.11
C LEU A 103 4.90 -3.60 -7.06
N GLY A 104 4.62 -2.95 -5.93
CA GLY A 104 4.67 -1.50 -5.83
C GLY A 104 4.88 -1.04 -4.39
N SER A 105 3.84 -0.43 -3.82
CA SER A 105 3.86 0.15 -2.48
C SER A 105 2.54 -0.07 -1.74
N THR A 106 2.50 0.35 -0.48
CA THR A 106 1.27 0.36 0.31
C THR A 106 0.16 1.20 -0.35
N ALA A 107 0.50 2.25 -1.11
CA ALA A 107 -0.50 3.07 -1.80
C ALA A 107 -1.18 2.32 -2.95
N THR A 108 -0.42 1.55 -3.74
CA THR A 108 -0.97 0.72 -4.83
C THR A 108 -1.82 -0.43 -4.28
N ALA A 109 -1.50 -0.94 -3.10
CA ALA A 109 -2.32 -1.92 -2.40
C ALA A 109 -3.69 -1.39 -1.98
N ILE A 110 -3.72 -0.20 -1.37
CA ILE A 110 -4.98 0.45 -0.98
C ILE A 110 -5.82 0.76 -2.21
N ALA A 111 -5.20 1.22 -3.31
CA ALA A 111 -5.90 1.43 -4.57
C ALA A 111 -6.53 0.14 -5.12
N ASN A 112 -5.77 -0.97 -5.16
CA ASN A 112 -6.28 -2.27 -5.62
C ASN A 112 -7.40 -2.81 -4.73
N MET A 113 -7.23 -2.75 -3.40
CA MET A 113 -8.26 -3.17 -2.46
C MET A 113 -9.53 -2.34 -2.63
N SER A 114 -9.39 -1.03 -2.78
CA SER A 114 -10.52 -0.10 -2.96
C SER A 114 -11.25 -0.38 -4.26
N ALA A 115 -10.55 -0.66 -5.36
CA ALA A 115 -11.17 -1.05 -6.62
C ALA A 115 -12.03 -2.32 -6.45
N VAL A 116 -11.51 -3.35 -5.78
CA VAL A 116 -12.24 -4.61 -5.56
C VAL A 116 -13.44 -4.41 -4.62
N THR A 117 -13.29 -3.65 -3.54
CA THR A 117 -14.40 -3.42 -2.60
C THR A 117 -15.48 -2.49 -3.12
N ARG A 118 -15.15 -1.59 -4.06
CA ARG A 118 -16.16 -0.74 -4.72
C ARG A 118 -17.13 -1.55 -5.58
N GLU A 119 -16.65 -2.62 -6.22
CA GLU A 119 -17.47 -3.47 -7.09
C GLU A 119 -18.15 -4.63 -6.36
N HIS A 120 -17.51 -5.21 -5.33
CA HIS A 120 -17.96 -6.47 -4.73
C HIS A 120 -18.42 -6.37 -3.25
N GLY A 121 -18.34 -5.18 -2.64
CA GLY A 121 -18.77 -4.93 -1.27
C GLY A 121 -17.63 -4.69 -0.27
N ASN A 122 -17.97 -4.21 0.93
CA ASN A 122 -16.97 -3.77 1.89
C ASN A 122 -16.25 -4.96 2.57
N ALA A 123 -14.92 -4.86 2.72
CA ALA A 123 -14.07 -5.82 3.43
C ALA A 123 -13.23 -5.13 4.53
N PRO A 124 -13.85 -4.71 5.66
CA PRO A 124 -13.21 -3.86 6.65
C PRO A 124 -12.02 -4.52 7.36
N ARG A 125 -11.98 -5.85 7.52
CA ARG A 125 -10.84 -6.51 8.18
C ARG A 125 -9.59 -6.48 7.30
N ALA A 126 -9.75 -6.61 5.98
CA ALA A 126 -8.64 -6.57 5.02
C ALA A 126 -7.90 -5.22 5.04
N PHE A 127 -8.66 -4.13 5.14
CA PHE A 127 -8.14 -2.76 5.19
C PHE A 127 -7.41 -2.41 6.50
N ILE A 128 -7.61 -3.17 7.57
CA ILE A 128 -6.87 -2.98 8.83
C ILE A 128 -5.62 -3.86 8.85
N VAL A 129 -5.76 -5.13 8.49
CA VAL A 129 -4.69 -6.12 8.59
C VAL A 129 -3.55 -5.80 7.63
N VAL A 130 -3.85 -5.48 6.37
CA VAL A 130 -2.80 -5.34 5.36
C VAL A 130 -1.90 -4.12 5.59
N PRO A 131 -2.41 -2.90 5.84
CA PRO A 131 -1.53 -1.76 6.13
C PRO A 131 -0.72 -1.94 7.41
N LEU A 132 -1.28 -2.59 8.44
CA LEU A 132 -0.58 -2.84 9.69
C LEU A 132 0.57 -3.84 9.49
N VAL A 133 0.28 -5.01 8.93
CA VAL A 133 1.28 -6.07 8.74
C VAL A 133 2.30 -5.65 7.68
N CYS A 134 1.82 -5.21 6.52
CA CYS A 134 2.70 -4.97 5.38
C CYS A 134 3.34 -3.58 5.39
N GLY A 135 2.67 -2.55 5.92
CA GLY A 135 3.20 -1.19 5.96
C GLY A 135 4.02 -0.87 7.19
N PHE A 136 3.85 -1.59 8.31
CA PHE A 136 4.58 -1.30 9.56
C PHE A 136 5.50 -2.45 9.96
N PHE A 137 5.01 -3.69 10.05
CA PHE A 137 5.84 -4.81 10.49
C PHE A 137 6.94 -5.17 9.49
N ILE A 138 6.62 -5.22 8.18
CA ILE A 138 7.65 -5.51 7.16
C ILE A 138 8.75 -4.46 7.18
N ASP A 139 8.41 -3.17 7.27
CA ASP A 139 9.40 -2.09 7.33
C ASP A 139 10.29 -2.19 8.57
N LEU A 140 9.72 -2.51 9.73
CA LEU A 140 10.48 -2.70 10.97
C LEU A 140 11.43 -3.90 10.88
N ILE A 141 10.94 -5.04 10.38
CA ILE A 141 11.77 -6.24 10.20
C ILE A 141 12.86 -5.96 9.17
N ASN A 142 12.54 -5.29 8.06
CA ASN A 142 13.49 -4.92 7.04
C ASN A 142 14.59 -4.01 7.60
N ALA A 143 14.23 -2.98 8.37
CA ALA A 143 15.21 -2.11 9.04
C ALA A 143 16.11 -2.89 10.01
N LEU A 144 15.55 -3.83 10.76
CA LEU A 144 16.29 -4.69 11.69
C LEU A 144 17.23 -5.66 10.97
N VAL A 145 16.78 -6.29 9.89
CA VAL A 145 17.59 -7.23 9.08
C VAL A 145 18.75 -6.50 8.41
N ILE A 146 18.49 -5.33 7.82
CA ILE A 146 19.54 -4.50 7.23
C ILE A 146 20.53 -4.05 8.31
N GLY A 147 20.02 -3.62 9.47
CA GLY A 147 20.86 -3.22 10.61
C GLY A 147 21.76 -4.35 11.14
N LEU A 148 21.25 -5.59 11.16
CA LEU A 148 22.03 -6.78 11.54
C LEU A 148 23.02 -7.22 10.45
N MET A 149 22.68 -7.08 9.18
CA MET A 149 23.61 -7.40 8.07
C MET A 149 24.70 -6.35 7.89
N ALA A 150 24.43 -5.10 8.29
CA ALA A 150 25.39 -4.00 8.20
C ALA A 150 26.33 -3.90 9.42
N ALA A 151 26.10 -4.70 10.46
CA ALA A 151 26.92 -4.81 11.68
C ALA A 151 27.88 -5.99 11.59
#